data_AF-A0A9J6DIC5-F1
#
_entry.id   AF-A0A9J6DIC5-F1
#
_cell.length_a   1.000
_cell.length_b   1.000
_cell.length_c   1.000
_cell.angle_alpha   90.00
_cell.angle_beta   90.00
_cell.angle_gamma   90.00
#
_symmetry.space_group_name_H-M   'P 1'
#
loop_
_entity.id
_entity.type
_entity.pdbx_description
1 polymer ?
#
loop_
_entity_poly.entity_id
_entity_poly.type
_entity_poly.pdbx_seq_one_letter_code
_entity_poly.pdbx_strand_id
1 'polypeptide(L)'
;MQAQAASFQPTGKRHFSHVRRLANGSIYMDRRCVYYRKPLLESGTLGTKGNVQVVIPHLTESYSSSQDPPEKSIPICTLKNFPNAIEHTLQWARDEFEGLFRQCAENSVQYLKDPRFMEKTLKLPGNQPLEVLEGVKQMLVDERPTSFADCVAWARLRFQDQYNNQIRQLLYNFPEDQTLHMDYIVAAANLRAAMFGLPKCTDREEIARVLKLVKVPPFEPRQGVRIAVTDAEAQQSMGGPTDQERLTILQKELPTPTCLKDVKLAPLEFEKDDDTNFHMDFIVAASNLRATNYKIAPADRLRSKLIAGKIIPAIATTTSLVAGLVCLELYKLVQGHNKLELYKNGFVNLALPFFGFSEPIAAKKNEYNNHEFTLWDRFEVQGEMTLREFIDYFKNEHGIEITMLSQGVCMLYSFFMPAAKVEERLKLLMSEVVKKVSQRPIDPHVRALVFELCCNDKDGEDVEVPYVRYLLPK
;
A
#
# COMPACT_ATOMS: atom_id res chain seq x y z
N MET A 1 24.75 5.52 -20.72
CA MET A 1 23.45 4.81 -20.60
C MET A 1 22.75 5.37 -19.38
N GLN A 2 21.84 6.32 -19.59
CA GLN A 2 21.09 6.99 -18.52
C GLN A 2 19.99 6.06 -17.98
N ALA A 3 20.06 5.71 -16.70
CA ALA A 3 18.97 5.07 -15.99
C ALA A 3 17.88 6.11 -15.71
N GLN A 4 16.77 6.04 -16.44
CA GLN A 4 15.56 6.77 -16.10
C GLN A 4 15.03 6.24 -14.76
N ALA A 5 15.14 7.06 -13.72
CA ALA A 5 14.38 6.89 -12.49
C ALA A 5 12.90 7.12 -12.81
N ALA A 6 12.18 6.05 -13.12
CA ALA A 6 10.74 6.07 -13.23
C ALA A 6 10.13 6.37 -11.85
N SER A 7 9.58 7.57 -11.71
CA SER A 7 8.73 7.96 -10.59
C SER A 7 7.45 7.11 -10.61
N PHE A 8 7.45 6.01 -9.84
CA PHE A 8 6.23 5.29 -9.51
C PHE A 8 5.37 6.17 -8.59
N GLN A 9 4.43 6.92 -9.18
CA GLN A 9 3.29 7.45 -8.43
C GLN A 9 2.39 6.28 -8.03
N PRO A 10 2.04 6.10 -6.73
CA PRO A 10 1.12 5.05 -6.32
C PRO A 10 -0.31 5.50 -6.62
N THR A 11 -0.77 5.27 -7.85
CA THR A 11 -2.17 5.41 -8.24
C THR A 11 -2.88 4.06 -8.05
N GLY A 12 -3.89 4.04 -7.19
CA GLY A 12 -4.86 2.94 -7.07
C GLY A 12 -4.48 1.82 -6.09
N LYS A 13 -5.40 1.56 -5.15
CA LYS A 13 -5.38 0.51 -4.10
C LYS A 13 -4.44 0.76 -2.91
N ARG A 14 -4.90 1.58 -1.95
CA ARG A 14 -4.36 1.60 -0.58
C ARG A 14 -4.81 0.36 0.20
N HIS A 15 -4.28 -0.80 -0.17
CA HIS A 15 -4.34 -1.99 0.67
C HIS A 15 -2.89 -2.39 0.99
N PHE A 16 -2.24 -1.58 1.84
CA PHE A 16 -0.92 -1.93 2.38
C PHE A 16 -1.07 -3.19 3.22
N SER A 17 -0.39 -4.29 2.85
CA SER A 17 -0.29 -5.46 3.71
C SER A 17 0.29 -5.05 5.07
N HIS A 18 -0.18 -5.69 6.14
CA HIS A 18 0.24 -5.40 7.51
C HIS A 18 1.78 -5.50 7.65
N VAL A 19 2.39 -6.45 6.94
CA VAL A 19 3.85 -6.65 6.80
C VAL A 19 4.54 -5.40 6.23
N ARG A 20 4.02 -4.81 5.14
CA ARG A 20 4.58 -3.56 4.57
C ARG A 20 4.48 -2.38 5.52
N ARG A 21 3.41 -2.28 6.33
CA ARG A 21 3.30 -1.21 7.35
C ARG A 21 4.36 -1.35 8.44
N LEU A 22 4.62 -2.58 8.89
CA LEU A 22 5.66 -2.86 9.90
C LEU A 22 7.07 -2.62 9.33
N ALA A 23 7.36 -3.11 8.12
CA ALA A 23 8.62 -2.84 7.42
C ALA A 23 8.85 -1.33 7.21
N ASN A 24 7.81 -0.58 6.87
CA ASN A 24 7.90 0.88 6.78
C ASN A 24 8.24 1.55 8.13
N GLY A 25 7.83 0.95 9.25
CA GLY A 25 8.20 1.39 10.59
C GLY A 25 9.70 1.22 10.85
N SER A 26 10.25 0.02 10.59
CA SER A 26 11.69 -0.24 10.75
C SER A 26 12.54 0.63 9.82
N ILE A 27 12.16 0.77 8.54
CA ILE A 27 12.85 1.66 7.57
C ILE A 27 12.81 3.12 8.04
N TYR A 28 11.69 3.58 8.59
CA TYR A 28 11.60 4.93 9.13
C TYR A 28 12.56 5.12 10.31
N MET A 29 12.56 4.19 11.28
CA MET A 29 13.45 4.26 12.44
C MET A 29 14.92 4.19 12.06
N ASP A 30 15.28 3.32 11.13
CA ASP A 30 16.63 3.21 10.57
C ASP A 30 17.11 4.55 9.97
N ARG A 31 16.31 5.18 9.10
CA ARG A 31 16.62 6.50 8.53
C ARG A 31 16.83 7.56 9.61
N ARG A 32 16.04 7.53 10.69
CA ARG A 32 16.20 8.45 11.83
C ARG A 32 17.48 8.16 12.62
N CYS A 33 17.80 6.89 12.85
CA CYS A 33 19.04 6.48 13.52
C CYS A 33 20.28 6.89 12.72
N VAL A 34 20.28 6.70 11.39
CA VAL A 34 21.33 7.21 10.50
C VAL A 34 21.45 8.73 10.60
N TYR A 35 20.33 9.45 10.44
CA TYR A 35 20.30 10.91 10.52
C TYR A 35 20.83 11.44 11.87
N TYR A 36 20.45 10.83 12.98
CA TYR A 36 20.89 11.26 14.32
C TYR A 36 22.19 10.59 14.80
N ARG A 37 22.83 9.75 13.98
CA ARG A 37 24.01 8.91 14.34
C ARG A 37 23.77 8.17 15.65
N LYS A 38 22.65 7.45 15.74
CA LYS A 38 22.30 6.62 16.90
C LYS A 38 22.34 5.14 16.52
N PRO A 39 22.87 4.27 17.41
CA PRO A 39 22.76 2.84 17.21
C PRO A 39 21.31 2.38 17.14
N LEU A 40 21.07 1.31 16.40
CA LEU A 40 19.78 0.62 16.30
C LEU A 40 20.00 -0.88 16.47
N LEU A 41 19.22 -1.49 17.36
CA LEU A 41 19.12 -2.94 17.50
C LEU A 41 17.78 -3.36 16.90
N GLU A 42 17.82 -3.95 15.72
CA GLU A 42 16.63 -4.39 14.99
C GLU A 42 16.40 -5.89 15.20
N SER A 43 15.13 -6.30 15.22
CA SER A 43 14.80 -7.72 15.33
C SER A 43 13.44 -8.05 14.74
N GLY A 44 13.28 -9.30 14.29
CA GLY A 44 12.04 -9.78 13.67
C GLY A 44 11.74 -11.23 14.01
N THR A 45 10.46 -11.61 13.93
CA THR A 45 9.99 -12.99 14.13
C THR A 45 8.94 -13.39 13.11
N LEU A 46 8.97 -14.64 12.66
CA LEU A 46 7.96 -15.27 11.82
C LEU A 46 7.80 -16.75 12.24
N GLY A 47 6.80 -17.04 13.07
CA GLY A 47 6.60 -18.36 13.65
C GLY A 47 7.83 -18.81 14.45
N THR A 48 8.46 -19.90 14.05
CA THR A 48 9.69 -20.41 14.67
C THR A 48 10.98 -19.71 14.21
N LYS A 49 10.89 -18.85 13.19
CA LYS A 49 12.03 -18.11 12.63
C LYS A 49 12.18 -16.76 13.31
N GLY A 50 13.42 -16.31 13.46
CA GLY A 50 13.71 -14.96 13.95
C GLY A 50 15.07 -14.46 13.49
N ASN A 51 15.25 -13.15 13.57
CA ASN A 51 16.51 -12.50 13.26
C ASN A 51 16.80 -11.32 14.20
N VAL A 52 18.09 -11.02 14.36
CA VAL A 52 18.61 -9.82 15.06
C VAL A 52 19.64 -9.17 14.16
N GLN A 53 19.56 -7.86 13.99
CA GLN A 53 20.52 -7.07 13.25
C GLN A 53 20.99 -5.89 14.08
N VAL A 54 22.30 -5.68 14.10
CA VAL A 54 22.94 -4.57 14.84
C VAL A 54 23.40 -3.53 13.85
N VAL A 55 22.96 -2.28 14.05
CA VAL A 55 23.32 -1.12 13.24
C VAL A 55 24.08 -0.12 14.11
N ILE A 56 25.37 0.06 13.84
CA ILE A 56 26.31 0.86 14.61
C ILE A 56 26.83 2.05 13.78
N PRO A 57 26.69 3.30 14.28
CA PRO A 57 27.19 4.47 13.58
C PRO A 57 28.67 4.39 13.24
N HIS A 58 29.02 4.77 12.01
CA HIS A 58 30.38 4.78 11.46
C HIS A 58 31.09 3.41 11.42
N LEU A 59 30.35 2.31 11.61
CA LEU A 59 30.93 0.97 11.64
C LEU A 59 30.21 0.02 10.67
N THR A 60 28.88 -0.11 10.78
CA THR A 60 28.10 -1.08 9.99
C THR A 60 27.29 -0.40 8.89
N GLU A 61 26.79 -1.19 7.95
CA GLU A 61 25.68 -0.76 7.11
C GLU A 61 24.39 -0.49 7.93
N SER A 62 23.40 0.12 7.28
CA SER A 62 22.07 0.39 7.86
C SER A 62 21.10 -0.76 7.56
N TYR A 63 19.95 -0.81 8.26
CA TYR A 63 18.91 -1.79 7.94
C TYR A 63 18.43 -1.65 6.49
N SER A 64 18.32 -0.41 5.99
CA SER A 64 17.87 -0.13 4.62
C SER A 64 18.91 -0.42 3.53
N SER A 65 20.14 -0.83 3.89
CA SER A 65 21.21 -1.15 2.93
C SER A 65 20.97 -2.50 2.22
N SER A 66 20.27 -3.42 2.88
CA SER A 66 19.83 -4.70 2.33
C SER A 66 18.34 -4.65 1.95
N GLN A 67 17.97 -5.29 0.84
CA GLN A 67 16.57 -5.42 0.44
C GLN A 67 16.03 -6.82 0.75
N ASP A 68 14.96 -6.86 1.54
CA ASP A 68 14.18 -8.08 1.71
C ASP A 68 13.44 -8.45 0.42
N PRO A 69 13.23 -9.75 0.14
CA PRO A 69 12.45 -10.19 -1.01
C PRO A 69 11.05 -9.57 -0.99
N PRO A 70 10.59 -8.97 -2.11
CA PRO A 70 9.25 -8.39 -2.16
C PRO A 70 8.17 -9.48 -2.03
N GLU A 71 7.05 -9.14 -1.41
CA GLU A 71 5.86 -10.00 -1.35
C GLU A 71 5.41 -10.32 -2.79
N LYS A 72 5.27 -11.61 -3.12
CA LYS A 72 4.78 -12.04 -4.44
C LYS A 72 3.32 -11.65 -4.59
N SER A 73 3.00 -10.77 -5.54
CA SER A 73 1.63 -10.45 -5.91
C SER A 73 1.05 -11.49 -6.86
N ILE A 74 -0.19 -11.91 -6.64
CA ILE A 74 -0.91 -12.80 -7.55
C ILE A 74 -1.33 -11.98 -8.79
N PRO A 75 -1.09 -12.47 -10.03
CA PRO A 75 -1.53 -11.81 -11.26
C PRO A 75 -3.04 -11.52 -11.26
N ILE A 76 -3.45 -10.41 -11.88
CA ILE A 76 -4.85 -9.98 -11.89
C ILE A 76 -5.69 -10.96 -12.72
N CYS A 77 -5.17 -11.45 -13.85
CA CYS A 77 -5.85 -12.45 -14.66
C CYS A 77 -6.10 -13.76 -13.89
N THR A 78 -5.15 -14.18 -13.06
CA THR A 78 -5.29 -15.35 -12.18
C THR A 78 -6.38 -15.14 -11.14
N LEU A 79 -6.45 -13.96 -10.50
CA LEU A 79 -7.53 -13.66 -9.56
C LEU A 79 -8.89 -13.58 -10.24
N LYS A 80 -8.98 -12.88 -11.38
CA LYS A 80 -10.25 -12.59 -12.07
C LYS A 80 -10.83 -13.77 -12.83
N ASN A 81 -10.01 -14.56 -13.51
CA ASN A 81 -10.48 -15.53 -14.51
C ASN A 81 -9.95 -16.94 -14.30
N PHE A 82 -8.72 -17.10 -13.80
CA PHE A 82 -8.03 -18.40 -13.79
C PHE A 82 -7.40 -18.76 -12.43
N PRO A 83 -8.17 -18.82 -11.33
CA PRO A 83 -7.66 -19.31 -10.06
C PRO A 83 -7.36 -20.81 -10.17
N ASN A 84 -6.29 -21.25 -9.49
CA ASN A 84 -5.88 -22.65 -9.43
C ASN A 84 -5.45 -23.08 -8.01
N ALA A 85 -5.55 -22.17 -7.04
CA ALA A 85 -5.20 -22.37 -5.64
C ALA A 85 -6.18 -21.60 -4.74
N ILE A 86 -6.37 -22.09 -3.51
CA ILE A 86 -7.34 -21.51 -2.55
C ILE A 86 -6.94 -20.09 -2.13
N GLU A 87 -5.65 -19.78 -2.15
CA GLU A 87 -5.10 -18.44 -1.90
C GLU A 87 -5.60 -17.44 -2.94
N HIS A 88 -5.81 -17.86 -4.19
CA HIS A 88 -6.32 -17.00 -5.26
C HIS A 88 -7.80 -16.68 -5.06
N THR A 89 -8.61 -17.68 -4.69
CA THR A 89 -10.04 -17.47 -4.44
C THR A 89 -10.29 -16.70 -3.15
N LEU A 90 -9.44 -16.86 -2.12
CA LEU A 90 -9.50 -16.08 -0.88
C LEU A 90 -9.10 -14.62 -1.11
N GLN A 91 -8.05 -14.36 -1.88
CA GLN A 91 -7.68 -12.98 -2.24
C GLN A 91 -8.77 -12.34 -3.11
N TRP A 92 -9.36 -13.09 -4.05
CA TRP A 92 -10.51 -12.61 -4.82
C TRP A 92 -11.72 -12.29 -3.91
N ALA A 93 -12.07 -13.17 -2.98
CA ALA A 93 -13.19 -12.96 -2.07
C ALA A 93 -12.97 -11.76 -1.13
N ARG A 94 -11.72 -11.50 -0.73
CA ARG A 94 -11.35 -10.30 0.01
C ARG A 94 -11.50 -9.03 -0.84
N ASP A 95 -11.08 -9.06 -2.10
CA ASP A 95 -11.25 -7.94 -3.04
C ASP A 95 -12.75 -7.67 -3.31
N GLU A 96 -13.58 -8.73 -3.41
CA GLU A 96 -15.03 -8.60 -3.53
C GLU A 96 -15.65 -7.97 -2.27
N PHE A 97 -15.24 -8.41 -1.07
CA PHE A 97 -15.71 -7.81 0.18
C PHE A 97 -15.40 -6.31 0.20
N GLU A 98 -14.16 -5.95 -0.11
CA GLU A 98 -13.70 -4.56 -0.15
C GLU A 98 -14.48 -3.74 -1.18
N GLY A 99 -14.69 -4.27 -2.38
CA GLY A 99 -15.45 -3.61 -3.43
C GLY A 99 -16.91 -3.36 -3.02
N LEU A 100 -17.61 -4.41 -2.59
CA LEU A 100 -19.05 -4.39 -2.33
C LEU A 100 -19.41 -3.60 -1.07
N PHE A 101 -18.68 -3.82 0.02
CA PHE A 101 -19.08 -3.35 1.34
C PHE A 101 -18.29 -2.15 1.86
N ARG A 102 -17.14 -1.83 1.24
CA ARG A 102 -16.32 -0.66 1.62
C ARG A 102 -16.24 0.38 0.52
N GLN A 103 -15.62 0.08 -0.62
CA GLN A 103 -15.30 1.06 -1.66
C GLN A 103 -16.56 1.69 -2.26
N CYS A 104 -17.55 0.88 -2.68
CA CYS A 104 -18.80 1.39 -3.22
C CYS A 104 -19.58 2.21 -2.19
N ALA A 105 -19.55 1.78 -0.92
CA ALA A 105 -20.19 2.50 0.18
C ALA A 105 -19.52 3.85 0.44
N GLU A 106 -18.19 3.87 0.49
CA GLU A 106 -17.38 5.06 0.74
C GLU A 106 -17.57 6.08 -0.39
N ASN A 107 -17.50 5.64 -1.65
CA ASN A 107 -17.77 6.49 -2.80
C ASN A 107 -19.18 7.09 -2.75
N SER A 108 -20.19 6.29 -2.35
CA SER A 108 -21.57 6.75 -2.22
C SER A 108 -21.74 7.75 -1.07
N VAL A 109 -21.08 7.52 0.07
CA VAL A 109 -21.08 8.48 1.19
C VAL A 109 -20.36 9.78 0.81
N GLN A 110 -19.26 9.70 0.07
CA GLN A 110 -18.56 10.87 -0.45
C GLN A 110 -19.42 11.63 -1.47
N TYR A 111 -20.12 10.94 -2.37
CA TYR A 111 -21.09 11.56 -3.27
C TYR A 111 -22.17 12.36 -2.53
N LEU A 112 -22.66 11.82 -1.40
CA LEU A 112 -23.69 12.48 -0.59
C LEU A 112 -23.17 13.68 0.22
N LYS A 113 -21.87 13.69 0.60
CA LYS A 113 -21.29 14.67 1.55
C LYS A 113 -20.37 15.71 0.92
N ASP A 114 -19.63 15.37 -0.12
CA ASP A 114 -18.64 16.25 -0.75
C ASP A 114 -19.22 16.90 -2.02
N PRO A 115 -19.51 18.21 -2.02
CA PRO A 115 -20.03 18.92 -3.19
C PRO A 115 -19.09 18.88 -4.40
N ARG A 116 -17.79 18.62 -4.19
CA ARG A 116 -16.79 18.51 -5.26
C ARG A 116 -16.53 17.09 -5.72
N PHE A 117 -17.29 16.10 -5.21
CA PHE A 117 -17.09 14.69 -5.57
C PHE A 117 -17.14 14.47 -7.08
N MET A 118 -18.18 14.98 -7.76
CA MET A 118 -18.32 14.81 -9.21
C MET A 118 -17.14 15.38 -10.00
N GLU A 119 -16.67 16.58 -9.64
CA GLU A 119 -15.53 17.22 -10.29
C GLU A 119 -14.23 16.41 -10.09
N LYS A 120 -13.99 15.91 -8.88
CA LYS A 120 -12.82 15.09 -8.56
C LYS A 120 -12.86 13.74 -9.28
N THR A 121 -14.02 13.09 -9.28
CA THR A 121 -14.22 11.77 -9.89
C THR A 121 -14.04 11.82 -11.41
N LEU A 122 -14.54 12.86 -12.08
CA LEU A 122 -14.35 13.03 -13.53
C LEU A 122 -12.90 13.30 -13.95
N LYS A 123 -12.04 13.75 -13.02
CA LYS A 123 -10.61 13.97 -13.24
C LYS A 123 -9.77 12.71 -13.01
N LEU A 124 -10.38 11.60 -12.59
CA LEU A 124 -9.66 10.34 -12.40
C LEU A 124 -9.20 9.77 -13.75
N PRO A 125 -8.04 9.10 -13.80
CA PRO A 125 -7.49 8.56 -15.04
C PRO A 125 -8.26 7.30 -15.49
N GLY A 126 -8.37 7.13 -16.81
CA GLY A 126 -8.90 5.92 -17.44
C GLY A 126 -10.39 5.70 -17.19
N ASN A 127 -10.79 4.45 -16.92
CA ASN A 127 -12.20 4.05 -16.73
C ASN A 127 -12.71 4.24 -15.28
N GLN A 128 -11.86 4.73 -14.37
CA GLN A 128 -12.21 4.92 -12.96
C GLN A 128 -13.45 5.82 -12.75
N PRO A 129 -13.66 6.92 -13.50
CA PRO A 129 -14.88 7.71 -13.34
C PRO A 129 -16.14 6.89 -13.59
N LEU A 130 -16.11 5.98 -14.59
CA LEU A 130 -17.26 5.16 -14.94
C LEU A 130 -17.55 4.14 -13.85
N GLU A 131 -16.54 3.38 -13.43
CA GLU A 131 -16.66 2.39 -12.35
C GLU A 131 -17.20 3.00 -11.05
N VAL A 132 -16.69 4.18 -10.68
CA VAL A 132 -17.12 4.89 -9.47
C VAL A 132 -18.59 5.33 -9.59
N LEU A 133 -18.98 5.97 -10.69
CA LEU A 133 -20.34 6.49 -10.84
C LEU A 133 -21.38 5.38 -11.03
N GLU A 134 -21.04 4.29 -11.74
CA GLU A 134 -21.90 3.11 -11.82
C GLU A 134 -22.10 2.46 -10.45
N GLY A 135 -21.02 2.33 -9.66
CA GLY A 135 -21.12 1.80 -8.30
C GLY A 135 -21.99 2.68 -7.38
N VAL A 136 -21.89 4.01 -7.49
CA VAL A 136 -22.74 4.96 -6.75
C VAL A 136 -24.20 4.82 -7.16
N LYS A 137 -24.48 4.74 -8.46
CA LYS A 137 -25.85 4.57 -8.97
C LYS A 137 -26.45 3.25 -8.50
N GLN A 138 -25.72 2.15 -8.63
CA GLN A 138 -26.16 0.84 -8.14
C GLN A 138 -26.48 0.88 -6.64
N MET A 139 -25.61 1.49 -5.83
CA MET A 139 -25.77 1.54 -4.38
C MET A 139 -26.97 2.40 -3.93
N LEU A 140 -27.15 3.56 -4.55
CA LEU A 140 -28.12 4.57 -4.09
C LEU A 140 -29.47 4.51 -4.79
N VAL A 141 -29.52 3.93 -6.00
CA VAL A 141 -30.70 3.93 -6.87
C VAL A 141 -31.13 2.51 -7.23
N ASP A 142 -30.31 1.78 -7.99
CA ASP A 142 -30.78 0.54 -8.65
C ASP A 142 -30.95 -0.62 -7.66
N GLU A 143 -30.10 -0.73 -6.65
CA GLU A 143 -30.04 -1.86 -5.70
C GLU A 143 -30.15 -1.40 -4.23
N ARG A 144 -30.83 -0.28 -3.98
CA ARG A 144 -31.02 0.25 -2.62
C ARG A 144 -32.03 -0.61 -1.86
N PRO A 145 -31.64 -1.26 -0.74
CA PRO A 145 -32.58 -2.05 0.05
C PRO A 145 -33.44 -1.15 0.95
N THR A 146 -34.69 -1.55 1.15
CA THR A 146 -35.63 -0.95 2.12
C THR A 146 -35.97 -1.91 3.26
N SER A 147 -35.74 -3.21 3.06
CA SER A 147 -35.99 -4.27 4.02
C SER A 147 -34.88 -5.33 3.99
N PHE A 148 -34.83 -6.19 5.01
CA PHE A 148 -33.90 -7.33 5.00
C PHE A 148 -34.21 -8.32 3.87
N ALA A 149 -35.48 -8.44 3.45
CA ALA A 149 -35.85 -9.27 2.32
C ALA A 149 -35.21 -8.78 1.00
N ASP A 150 -35.09 -7.45 0.82
CA ASP A 150 -34.37 -6.87 -0.32
C ASP A 150 -32.88 -7.22 -0.29
N CYS A 151 -32.27 -7.26 0.91
CA CYS A 151 -30.88 -7.70 1.08
C CYS A 151 -30.69 -9.18 0.71
N VAL A 152 -31.66 -10.04 1.04
CA VAL A 152 -31.65 -11.46 0.64
C VAL A 152 -31.82 -11.62 -0.88
N ALA A 153 -32.74 -10.87 -1.50
CA ALA A 153 -32.92 -10.86 -2.94
C ALA A 153 -31.65 -10.39 -3.66
N TRP A 154 -31.04 -9.31 -3.19
CA TRP A 154 -29.76 -8.80 -3.68
C TRP A 154 -28.66 -9.87 -3.58
N ALA A 155 -28.49 -10.49 -2.42
CA ALA A 155 -27.50 -11.55 -2.23
C ALA A 155 -27.72 -12.74 -3.19
N ARG A 156 -28.98 -13.13 -3.44
CA ARG A 156 -29.32 -14.22 -4.36
C ARG A 156 -29.02 -13.89 -5.83
N LEU A 157 -29.28 -12.65 -6.25
CA LEU A 157 -28.97 -12.18 -7.59
C LEU A 157 -27.45 -12.05 -7.79
N ARG A 158 -26.71 -11.57 -6.78
CA ARG A 158 -25.25 -11.55 -6.80
C ARG A 158 -24.65 -12.96 -6.84
N PHE A 159 -25.19 -13.89 -6.07
CA PHE A 159 -24.81 -15.30 -6.14
C PHE A 159 -25.00 -15.85 -7.57
N GLN A 160 -26.16 -15.57 -8.17
CA GLN A 160 -26.46 -15.99 -9.55
C GLN A 160 -25.42 -15.43 -10.50
N ASP A 161 -25.16 -14.13 -10.44
CA ASP A 161 -24.25 -13.47 -11.36
C ASP A 161 -22.84 -14.06 -11.24
N GLN A 162 -22.34 -14.16 -10.01
CA GLN A 162 -20.93 -14.44 -9.75
C GLN A 162 -20.53 -15.90 -9.87
N TYR A 163 -21.39 -16.82 -9.43
CA TYR A 163 -21.07 -18.25 -9.36
C TYR A 163 -21.79 -19.08 -10.43
N ASN A 164 -22.78 -18.51 -11.12
CA ASN A 164 -23.50 -19.19 -12.18
C ASN A 164 -23.39 -18.48 -13.52
N ASN A 165 -23.79 -17.21 -13.66
CA ASN A 165 -23.81 -16.52 -14.95
C ASN A 165 -22.40 -16.25 -15.48
N GLN A 166 -21.51 -15.69 -14.67
CA GLN A 166 -20.11 -15.48 -15.05
C GLN A 166 -19.39 -16.80 -15.31
N ILE A 167 -19.71 -17.84 -14.55
CA ILE A 167 -19.14 -19.17 -14.80
C ILE A 167 -19.75 -19.81 -16.05
N ARG A 168 -21.05 -19.69 -16.32
CA ARG A 168 -21.68 -20.16 -17.57
C ARG A 168 -21.21 -19.40 -18.79
N GLN A 169 -20.92 -18.11 -18.63
CA GLN A 169 -20.24 -17.30 -19.63
C GLN A 169 -18.83 -17.86 -19.92
N LEU A 170 -18.19 -18.49 -18.94
CA LEU A 170 -16.85 -19.12 -19.05
C LEU A 170 -16.89 -20.62 -19.42
N LEU A 171 -17.88 -21.38 -18.95
CA LEU A 171 -17.91 -22.84 -18.81
C LEU A 171 -19.37 -23.31 -18.71
N TYR A 172 -19.87 -23.95 -19.76
CA TYR A 172 -21.19 -24.57 -19.73
C TYR A 172 -21.17 -25.87 -18.88
N ASN A 173 -22.01 -25.89 -17.83
CA ASN A 173 -22.49 -27.01 -16.96
C ASN A 173 -21.78 -27.40 -15.63
N PHE A 174 -22.66 -27.86 -14.70
CA PHE A 174 -22.53 -28.71 -13.48
C PHE A 174 -23.01 -28.09 -12.12
N PRO A 175 -23.46 -28.89 -11.13
CA PRO A 175 -24.53 -28.56 -10.16
C PRO A 175 -24.06 -28.31 -8.70
N GLU A 176 -25.04 -27.98 -7.83
CA GLU A 176 -24.93 -27.25 -6.55
C GLU A 176 -24.72 -28.11 -5.29
N ASP A 177 -23.86 -27.64 -4.38
CA ASP A 177 -23.82 -28.02 -2.96
C ASP A 177 -24.61 -27.00 -2.13
N GLN A 178 -25.71 -27.43 -1.51
CA GLN A 178 -26.76 -26.56 -0.94
C GLN A 178 -26.34 -25.80 0.34
N THR A 179 -25.34 -26.28 1.10
CA THR A 179 -25.00 -25.68 2.41
C THR A 179 -24.19 -24.40 2.25
N LEU A 180 -23.15 -24.46 1.41
CA LEU A 180 -22.23 -23.36 1.17
C LEU A 180 -22.92 -22.16 0.48
N HIS A 181 -23.92 -22.45 -0.35
CA HIS A 181 -24.75 -21.44 -1.00
C HIS A 181 -25.51 -20.61 0.05
N MET A 182 -26.08 -21.28 1.05
CA MET A 182 -26.83 -20.61 2.12
C MET A 182 -25.92 -19.75 2.99
N ASP A 183 -24.71 -20.20 3.29
CA ASP A 183 -23.73 -19.43 4.08
C ASP A 183 -23.37 -18.10 3.40
N TYR A 184 -23.18 -18.11 2.08
CA TYR A 184 -22.96 -16.89 1.31
C TYR A 184 -24.15 -15.94 1.38
N ILE A 185 -25.38 -16.44 1.19
CA ILE A 185 -26.59 -15.60 1.22
C ILE A 185 -26.77 -14.95 2.60
N VAL A 186 -26.63 -15.74 3.67
CA VAL A 186 -26.75 -15.25 5.05
C VAL A 186 -25.71 -14.16 5.31
N ALA A 187 -24.44 -14.39 4.98
CA ALA A 187 -23.39 -13.41 5.22
C ALA A 187 -23.57 -12.15 4.37
N ALA A 188 -23.78 -12.29 3.06
CA ALA A 188 -23.93 -11.16 2.15
C ALA A 188 -25.16 -10.28 2.49
N ALA A 189 -26.30 -10.89 2.82
CA ALA A 189 -27.51 -10.15 3.21
C ALA A 189 -27.33 -9.40 4.53
N ASN A 190 -26.68 -10.01 5.53
CA ASN A 190 -26.43 -9.35 6.82
C ASN A 190 -25.39 -8.22 6.71
N LEU A 191 -24.37 -8.35 5.87
CA LEU A 191 -23.43 -7.27 5.57
C LEU A 191 -24.12 -6.11 4.84
N ARG A 192 -24.96 -6.41 3.84
CA ARG A 192 -25.75 -5.40 3.14
C ARG A 192 -26.71 -4.69 4.10
N ALA A 193 -27.41 -5.42 4.96
CA ALA A 193 -28.27 -4.82 5.97
C ALA A 193 -27.49 -3.93 6.94
N ALA A 194 -26.30 -4.37 7.39
CA ALA A 194 -25.43 -3.58 8.25
C ALA A 194 -25.04 -2.23 7.63
N MET A 195 -24.66 -2.23 6.35
CA MET A 195 -24.30 -0.99 5.62
C MET A 195 -25.42 0.03 5.62
N PHE A 196 -26.66 -0.41 5.44
CA PHE A 196 -27.84 0.47 5.36
C PHE A 196 -28.53 0.71 6.71
N GLY A 197 -27.97 0.17 7.81
CA GLY A 197 -28.57 0.29 9.14
C GLY A 197 -29.91 -0.43 9.28
N LEU A 198 -30.14 -1.49 8.50
CA LEU A 198 -31.36 -2.30 8.53
C LEU A 198 -31.25 -3.44 9.57
N PRO A 199 -32.38 -3.94 10.10
CA PRO A 199 -32.41 -5.12 10.93
C PRO A 199 -31.77 -6.33 10.24
N LYS A 200 -31.02 -7.10 11.00
CA LYS A 200 -30.34 -8.33 10.56
C LYS A 200 -31.23 -9.54 10.86
N CYS A 201 -31.05 -10.63 10.10
CA CYS A 201 -31.69 -11.91 10.37
C CYS A 201 -30.73 -13.05 10.06
N THR A 202 -30.62 -13.98 11.01
CA THR A 202 -29.78 -15.19 10.91
C THR A 202 -30.59 -16.47 10.81
N ASP A 203 -31.93 -16.37 10.88
CA ASP A 203 -32.82 -17.51 10.73
C ASP A 203 -32.81 -18.01 9.28
N ARG A 204 -32.22 -19.20 9.10
CA ARG A 204 -32.07 -19.84 7.79
C ARG A 204 -33.42 -20.24 7.19
N GLU A 205 -34.42 -20.58 8.00
CA GLU A 205 -35.73 -20.96 7.48
C GLU A 205 -36.47 -19.76 6.92
N GLU A 206 -36.40 -18.63 7.62
CA GLU A 206 -36.98 -17.36 7.16
C GLU A 206 -36.31 -16.88 5.88
N ILE A 207 -34.97 -16.92 5.82
CA ILE A 207 -34.22 -16.57 4.60
C ILE A 207 -34.61 -17.50 3.45
N ALA A 208 -34.75 -18.80 3.69
CA ALA A 208 -35.18 -19.76 2.68
C ALA A 208 -36.61 -19.49 2.15
N ARG A 209 -37.52 -19.00 3.00
CA ARG A 209 -38.86 -18.56 2.57
C ARG A 209 -38.77 -17.37 1.61
N VAL A 210 -37.97 -16.36 1.95
CA VAL A 210 -37.75 -15.19 1.08
C VAL A 210 -37.12 -15.60 -0.25
N LEU A 211 -36.12 -16.49 -0.23
CA LEU A 211 -35.42 -16.96 -1.43
C LEU A 211 -36.35 -17.59 -2.48
N LYS A 212 -37.40 -18.31 -2.05
CA LYS A 212 -38.39 -18.93 -2.96
C LYS A 212 -39.19 -17.90 -3.76
N LEU A 213 -39.28 -16.66 -3.27
CA LEU A 213 -40.01 -15.57 -3.92
C LEU A 213 -39.14 -14.76 -4.89
N VAL A 214 -37.81 -14.95 -4.85
CA VAL A 214 -36.86 -14.20 -5.69
C VAL A 214 -36.91 -14.74 -7.12
N LYS A 215 -37.29 -13.89 -8.07
CA LYS A 215 -37.24 -14.21 -9.50
C LYS A 215 -35.84 -13.99 -10.03
N VAL A 216 -35.22 -15.06 -10.52
CA VAL A 216 -33.88 -15.03 -11.10
C VAL A 216 -33.99 -14.91 -12.63
N PRO A 217 -33.45 -13.85 -13.26
CA PRO A 217 -33.46 -13.71 -14.71
C PRO A 217 -32.69 -14.86 -15.40
N PRO A 218 -33.15 -15.34 -16.57
CA PRO A 218 -32.39 -16.31 -17.36
C PRO A 218 -31.06 -15.69 -17.84
N PHE A 219 -30.02 -16.51 -17.93
CA PHE A 219 -28.72 -16.08 -18.43
C PHE A 219 -28.70 -16.09 -19.97
N GLU A 220 -28.34 -14.96 -20.57
CA GLU A 220 -28.10 -14.82 -22.01
C GLU A 220 -26.64 -14.38 -22.23
N PRO A 221 -25.81 -15.15 -22.97
CA PRO A 221 -24.42 -14.82 -23.18
C PRO A 221 -24.29 -13.57 -24.05
N ARG A 222 -23.47 -12.60 -23.61
CA ARG A 222 -23.25 -11.36 -24.34
C ARG A 222 -22.26 -11.58 -25.48
N GLN A 223 -22.60 -11.14 -26.69
CA GLN A 223 -21.68 -11.19 -27.84
C GLN A 223 -20.67 -10.02 -27.74
N GLY A 224 -19.39 -10.29 -28.03
CA GLY A 224 -18.33 -9.26 -28.08
C GLY A 224 -17.58 -8.97 -26.77
N VAL A 225 -17.84 -9.73 -25.69
CA VAL A 225 -17.08 -9.59 -24.42
C VAL A 225 -15.66 -10.14 -24.61
N ARG A 226 -14.64 -9.28 -24.45
CA ARG A 226 -13.23 -9.69 -24.45
C ARG A 226 -12.79 -10.10 -23.05
N ILE A 227 -12.43 -11.37 -22.87
CA ILE A 227 -11.86 -11.88 -21.64
C ILE A 227 -10.35 -11.79 -21.75
N ALA A 228 -9.72 -10.95 -20.92
CA ALA A 228 -8.27 -10.84 -20.88
C ALA A 228 -7.65 -12.15 -20.36
N VAL A 229 -6.74 -12.72 -21.14
CA VAL A 229 -6.02 -13.95 -20.79
C VAL A 229 -4.69 -13.62 -20.12
N THR A 230 -4.13 -12.44 -20.44
CA THR A 230 -2.90 -11.92 -19.84
C THR A 230 -3.14 -10.63 -19.05
N ASP A 231 -2.25 -10.32 -18.11
CA ASP A 231 -2.30 -9.05 -17.37
C ASP A 231 -2.14 -7.83 -18.30
N ALA A 232 -1.36 -7.96 -19.38
CA ALA A 232 -1.18 -6.91 -20.37
C ALA A 232 -2.49 -6.59 -21.12
N GLU A 233 -3.25 -7.62 -21.51
CA GLU A 233 -4.58 -7.45 -22.13
C GLU A 233 -5.61 -6.87 -21.15
N ALA A 234 -5.53 -7.26 -19.88
CA ALA A 234 -6.40 -6.74 -18.83
C ALA A 234 -6.17 -5.24 -18.56
N GLN A 235 -4.97 -4.73 -18.84
CA GLN A 235 -4.63 -3.31 -18.72
C GLN A 235 -5.00 -2.50 -19.98
N GLN A 236 -4.99 -3.13 -21.16
CA GLN A 236 -5.30 -2.48 -22.45
C GLN A 236 -6.80 -2.32 -22.75
N SER A 237 -7.68 -3.00 -22.01
CA SER A 237 -9.14 -2.96 -22.20
C SER A 237 -9.82 -1.73 -21.57
N MET A 238 -9.05 -0.72 -21.17
CA MET A 238 -9.49 0.43 -20.38
C MET A 238 -9.60 1.71 -21.23
N GLY A 239 -10.82 2.05 -21.66
CA GLY A 239 -11.16 3.36 -22.23
C GLY A 239 -11.51 3.34 -23.72
N GLY A 240 -12.80 3.27 -24.03
CA GLY A 240 -13.35 3.44 -25.38
C GLY A 240 -14.20 4.72 -25.54
N PRO A 241 -14.53 5.14 -26.78
CA PRO A 241 -15.42 6.28 -27.05
C PRO A 241 -16.82 6.12 -26.40
N THR A 242 -17.28 4.89 -26.29
CA THR A 242 -18.56 4.49 -25.68
C THR A 242 -18.67 4.86 -24.19
N ASP A 243 -17.53 4.97 -23.49
CA ASP A 243 -17.50 5.21 -22.05
C ASP A 243 -17.83 6.67 -21.72
N GLN A 244 -17.50 7.62 -22.61
CA GLN A 244 -17.81 9.04 -22.42
C GLN A 244 -19.32 9.34 -22.56
N GLU A 245 -19.98 8.66 -23.50
CA GLU A 245 -21.43 8.76 -23.67
C GLU A 245 -22.16 8.18 -22.45
N ARG A 246 -21.70 7.00 -21.97
CA ARG A 246 -22.24 6.37 -20.77
C ARG A 246 -22.06 7.24 -19.52
N LEU A 247 -20.90 7.87 -19.35
CA LEU A 247 -20.64 8.83 -18.27
C LEU A 247 -21.59 10.02 -18.28
N THR A 248 -21.95 10.51 -19.47
CA THR A 248 -22.90 11.61 -19.63
C THR A 248 -24.31 11.19 -19.24
N ILE A 249 -24.69 9.95 -19.56
CA ILE A 249 -25.98 9.37 -19.16
C ILE A 249 -26.05 9.21 -17.64
N LEU A 250 -25.01 8.64 -17.02
CA LEU A 250 -24.96 8.42 -15.56
C LEU A 250 -25.08 9.72 -14.76
N GLN A 251 -24.48 10.82 -15.26
CA GLN A 251 -24.62 12.13 -14.63
C GLN A 251 -26.06 12.64 -14.58
N LYS A 252 -26.90 12.24 -15.56
CA LYS A 252 -28.32 12.60 -15.60
C LYS A 252 -29.19 11.65 -14.77
N GLU A 253 -28.83 10.37 -14.72
CA GLU A 253 -29.56 9.35 -13.96
C GLU A 253 -29.32 9.46 -12.45
N LEU A 254 -28.18 9.98 -12.02
CA LEU A 254 -27.84 10.12 -10.60
C LEU A 254 -28.67 11.23 -9.93
N PRO A 255 -29.47 10.91 -8.89
CA PRO A 255 -30.27 11.90 -8.18
C PRO A 255 -29.38 12.82 -7.36
N THR A 256 -29.75 14.11 -7.28
CA THR A 256 -28.98 15.06 -6.48
C THR A 256 -28.92 14.64 -5.00
N PRO A 257 -27.80 14.89 -4.29
CA PRO A 257 -27.66 14.52 -2.87
C PRO A 257 -28.79 15.02 -1.97
N THR A 258 -29.41 16.15 -2.32
CA THR A 258 -30.57 16.73 -1.63
C THR A 258 -31.78 15.78 -1.60
N CYS A 259 -31.96 14.96 -2.64
CA CYS A 259 -33.04 13.98 -2.75
C CYS A 259 -32.78 12.71 -1.92
N LEU A 260 -31.57 12.54 -1.39
CA LEU A 260 -31.12 11.32 -0.69
C LEU A 260 -30.71 11.58 0.77
N LYS A 261 -31.20 12.67 1.38
CA LYS A 261 -30.82 13.09 2.74
C LYS A 261 -31.08 12.05 3.83
N ASP A 262 -32.07 11.18 3.64
CA ASP A 262 -32.46 10.16 4.62
C ASP A 262 -31.68 8.85 4.47
N VAL A 263 -30.76 8.75 3.50
CA VAL A 263 -29.96 7.54 3.29
C VAL A 263 -28.89 7.44 4.37
N LYS A 264 -29.04 6.45 5.26
CA LYS A 264 -27.99 6.02 6.17
C LYS A 264 -27.17 4.93 5.50
N LEU A 265 -25.91 5.24 5.20
CA LEU A 265 -24.97 4.31 4.60
C LEU A 265 -23.64 4.37 5.35
N ALA A 266 -23.15 3.21 5.76
CA ALA A 266 -21.88 3.05 6.47
C ALA A 266 -20.99 2.06 5.72
N PRO A 267 -19.79 2.48 5.26
CA PRO A 267 -18.78 1.56 4.75
C PRO A 267 -18.34 0.60 5.85
N LEU A 268 -18.20 -0.68 5.52
CA LEU A 268 -17.70 -1.68 6.47
C LEU A 268 -16.18 -1.75 6.41
N GLU A 269 -15.53 -1.71 7.58
CA GLU A 269 -14.10 -1.97 7.69
C GLU A 269 -13.86 -3.44 8.00
N PHE A 270 -13.02 -4.09 7.20
CA PHE A 270 -12.70 -5.50 7.39
C PHE A 270 -12.03 -5.75 8.76
N GLU A 271 -12.74 -6.47 9.62
CA GLU A 271 -12.26 -7.00 10.89
C GLU A 271 -12.33 -8.53 10.88
N LYS A 272 -11.19 -9.17 11.07
CA LYS A 272 -11.01 -10.64 11.02
C LYS A 272 -11.18 -11.30 12.38
N ASP A 273 -11.05 -10.54 13.47
CA ASP A 273 -11.01 -11.04 14.85
C ASP A 273 -12.34 -10.95 15.58
N ASP A 274 -13.39 -10.45 14.92
CA ASP A 274 -14.77 -10.49 15.40
C ASP A 274 -15.57 -11.51 14.56
N ASP A 275 -15.94 -12.63 15.18
CA ASP A 275 -16.68 -13.71 14.54
C ASP A 275 -18.18 -13.41 14.38
N THR A 276 -18.68 -12.28 14.88
CA THR A 276 -20.11 -11.92 14.85
C THR A 276 -20.48 -10.96 13.72
N ASN A 277 -19.48 -10.42 13.01
CA ASN A 277 -19.68 -9.37 12.00
C ASN A 277 -19.94 -9.87 10.57
N PHE A 278 -19.92 -11.18 10.34
CA PHE A 278 -20.08 -11.83 9.02
C PHE A 278 -18.98 -11.56 7.98
N HIS A 279 -17.88 -10.86 8.33
CA HIS A 279 -16.79 -10.57 7.39
C HIS A 279 -16.09 -11.86 6.94
N MET A 280 -15.63 -12.65 7.90
CA MET A 280 -14.97 -13.92 7.60
C MET A 280 -15.95 -14.95 7.04
N ASP A 281 -17.22 -14.94 7.49
CA ASP A 281 -18.28 -15.79 6.94
C ASP A 281 -18.48 -15.55 5.44
N PHE A 282 -18.55 -14.28 5.03
CA PHE A 282 -18.65 -13.91 3.62
C PHE A 282 -17.40 -14.35 2.84
N ILE A 283 -16.20 -14.05 3.33
CA ILE A 283 -14.96 -14.39 2.61
C ILE A 283 -14.81 -15.90 2.43
N VAL A 284 -15.07 -16.69 3.48
CA VAL A 284 -14.99 -18.15 3.43
C VAL A 284 -16.01 -18.69 2.43
N ALA A 285 -17.27 -18.28 2.55
CA ALA A 285 -18.33 -18.76 1.67
C ALA A 285 -18.07 -18.36 0.21
N ALA A 286 -17.74 -17.10 -0.05
CA ALA A 286 -17.45 -16.59 -1.38
C ALA A 286 -16.24 -17.28 -2.03
N SER A 287 -15.15 -17.45 -1.26
CA SER A 287 -13.95 -18.15 -1.75
C SER A 287 -14.25 -19.61 -2.05
N ASN A 288 -14.91 -20.33 -1.14
CA ASN A 288 -15.18 -21.75 -1.33
C ASN A 288 -16.17 -21.99 -2.48
N LEU A 289 -17.15 -21.11 -2.70
CA LEU A 289 -18.04 -21.18 -3.87
C LEU A 289 -17.24 -21.07 -5.17
N ARG A 290 -16.33 -20.10 -5.22
CA ARG A 290 -15.42 -19.94 -6.36
C ARG A 290 -14.47 -21.13 -6.48
N ALA A 291 -13.96 -21.68 -5.38
CA ALA A 291 -13.12 -22.86 -5.38
C ALA A 291 -13.85 -24.06 -6.01
N THR A 292 -15.12 -24.29 -5.66
CA THR A 292 -15.96 -25.33 -6.26
C THR A 292 -16.08 -25.15 -7.78
N ASN A 293 -16.31 -23.92 -8.26
CA ASN A 293 -16.41 -23.63 -9.70
C ASN A 293 -15.15 -24.02 -10.49
N TYR A 294 -13.97 -23.90 -9.88
CA TYR A 294 -12.68 -24.23 -10.49
C TYR A 294 -12.12 -25.58 -10.02
N LYS A 295 -12.91 -26.38 -9.30
CA LYS A 295 -12.49 -27.69 -8.74
C LYS A 295 -11.25 -27.59 -7.84
N ILE A 296 -11.11 -26.48 -7.12
CA ILE A 296 -10.09 -26.24 -6.10
C ILE A 296 -10.61 -26.76 -4.76
N ALA A 297 -9.74 -27.39 -3.97
CA ALA A 297 -10.11 -27.86 -2.63
C ALA A 297 -10.50 -26.67 -1.73
N PRO A 298 -11.68 -26.69 -1.07
CA PRO A 298 -12.11 -25.61 -0.18
C PRO A 298 -11.22 -25.52 1.07
N ALA A 299 -11.19 -24.35 1.70
CA ALA A 299 -10.54 -24.14 2.99
C ALA A 299 -11.56 -23.95 4.11
N ASP A 300 -11.22 -24.43 5.31
CA ASP A 300 -11.97 -24.13 6.52
C ASP A 300 -11.84 -22.65 6.93
N ARG A 301 -12.63 -22.24 7.94
CA ARG A 301 -12.61 -20.87 8.46
C ARG A 301 -11.23 -20.45 8.97
N LEU A 302 -10.52 -21.33 9.67
CA LEU A 302 -9.24 -21.02 10.31
C LEU A 302 -8.15 -20.76 9.25
N ARG A 303 -8.00 -21.67 8.30
CA ARG A 303 -7.07 -21.53 7.17
C ARG A 303 -7.42 -20.29 6.35
N SER A 304 -8.70 -20.07 6.09
CA SER A 304 -9.17 -18.87 5.37
C SER A 304 -8.84 -17.59 6.12
N LYS A 305 -9.03 -17.55 7.45
CA LYS A 305 -8.71 -16.40 8.31
C LYS A 305 -7.21 -16.10 8.32
N LEU A 306 -6.36 -17.12 8.36
CA LEU A 306 -4.90 -16.94 8.29
C LEU A 306 -4.46 -16.28 6.98
N ILE A 307 -4.98 -16.77 5.85
CA ILE A 307 -4.62 -16.30 4.51
C ILE A 307 -5.26 -14.93 4.24
N ALA A 308 -6.59 -14.84 4.31
CA ALA A 308 -7.32 -13.61 3.99
C ALA A 308 -6.99 -12.50 4.98
N GLY A 309 -6.82 -12.82 6.26
CA GLY A 309 -6.41 -11.88 7.30
C GLY A 309 -4.94 -11.46 7.26
N LYS A 310 -4.12 -12.07 6.39
CA LYS A 310 -2.66 -11.88 6.33
C LYS A 310 -2.01 -11.99 7.71
N ILE A 311 -2.42 -12.99 8.48
CA ILE A 311 -1.95 -13.21 9.85
C ILE A 311 -0.48 -13.63 9.81
N ILE A 312 0.38 -12.88 10.48
CA ILE A 312 1.79 -13.22 10.67
C ILE A 312 1.86 -14.18 11.86
N PRO A 313 2.30 -15.45 11.67
CA PRO A 313 2.45 -16.37 12.78
C PRO A 313 3.45 -15.83 13.81
N ALA A 314 3.08 -15.91 15.08
CA ALA A 314 3.93 -15.50 16.19
C ALA A 314 3.78 -16.50 17.34
N ILE A 315 4.88 -16.76 18.06
CA ILE A 315 4.90 -17.63 19.23
C ILE A 315 5.88 -17.06 20.26
N ALA A 316 5.49 -17.11 21.54
CA ALA A 316 6.24 -16.49 22.63
C ALA A 316 7.67 -17.05 22.77
N THR A 317 7.90 -18.31 22.40
CA THR A 317 9.22 -18.95 22.46
C THR A 317 10.23 -18.24 21.56
N THR A 318 9.90 -18.00 20.29
CA THR A 318 10.77 -17.28 19.35
C THR A 318 10.94 -15.83 19.75
N THR A 319 9.86 -15.16 20.20
CA THR A 319 9.92 -13.77 20.67
C THR A 319 10.85 -13.60 21.86
N SER A 320 10.74 -14.46 22.88
CA SER A 320 11.61 -14.42 24.05
C SER A 320 13.07 -14.68 23.69
N LEU A 321 13.32 -15.60 22.76
CA LEU A 321 14.67 -15.92 22.31
C LEU A 321 15.32 -14.74 21.59
N VAL A 322 14.61 -14.17 20.61
CA VAL A 322 15.10 -13.02 19.83
C VAL A 322 15.34 -11.81 20.72
N ALA A 323 14.43 -11.51 21.65
CA ALA A 323 14.61 -10.45 22.63
C ALA A 323 15.86 -10.68 23.51
N GLY A 324 16.11 -11.93 23.93
CA GLY A 324 17.32 -12.30 24.65
C GLY A 324 18.60 -12.00 23.84
N LEU A 325 18.62 -12.37 22.55
CA LEU A 325 19.75 -12.08 21.67
C LEU A 325 19.98 -10.56 21.48
N VAL A 326 18.90 -9.77 21.33
CA VAL A 326 18.99 -8.31 21.27
C VAL A 326 19.65 -7.75 22.53
N CYS A 327 19.26 -8.23 23.72
CA CYS A 327 19.85 -7.80 24.98
C CYS A 327 21.36 -8.15 25.08
N LEU A 328 21.82 -9.25 24.46
CA LEU A 328 23.24 -9.58 24.42
C LEU A 328 24.04 -8.56 23.60
N GLU A 329 23.50 -8.10 22.47
CA GLU A 329 24.13 -7.03 21.66
C GLU A 329 24.06 -5.67 22.36
N LEU A 330 23.02 -5.42 23.15
CA LEU A 330 22.90 -4.21 23.97
C LEU A 330 24.05 -4.06 24.98
N TYR A 331 24.52 -5.14 25.60
CA TYR A 331 25.69 -5.06 26.49
C TYR A 331 26.91 -4.50 25.77
N LYS A 332 27.14 -4.92 24.52
CA LYS A 332 28.28 -4.48 23.72
C LYS A 332 28.21 -2.98 23.40
N LEU A 333 27.00 -2.50 23.10
CA LEU A 333 26.73 -1.07 22.92
C LEU A 333 27.04 -0.26 24.17
N VAL A 334 26.52 -0.70 25.33
CA VAL A 334 26.69 0.01 26.61
C VAL A 334 28.16 0.02 27.06
N GLN A 335 28.89 -1.05 26.76
CA GLN A 335 30.34 -1.14 27.02
C GLN A 335 31.18 -0.28 26.05
N GLY A 336 30.57 0.33 25.03
CA GLY A 336 31.27 1.18 24.07
C GLY A 336 32.14 0.41 23.08
N HIS A 337 31.84 -0.87 22.81
CA HIS A 337 32.57 -1.63 21.82
C HIS A 337 32.42 -1.04 20.41
N ASN A 338 33.53 -0.93 19.69
CA ASN A 338 33.60 -0.31 18.37
C ASN A 338 34.25 -1.21 17.30
N LYS A 339 34.42 -2.50 17.59
CA LYS A 339 34.98 -3.48 16.66
C LYS A 339 33.89 -4.31 16.04
N LEU A 340 33.93 -4.46 14.72
CA LEU A 340 32.91 -5.15 13.93
C LEU A 340 32.76 -6.62 14.37
N GLU A 341 33.89 -7.31 14.54
CA GLU A 341 34.01 -8.72 14.94
C GLU A 341 33.29 -9.10 16.25
N LEU A 342 33.10 -8.12 17.15
CA LEU A 342 32.44 -8.32 18.44
C LEU A 342 30.92 -8.38 18.30
N TYR A 343 30.33 -7.68 17.34
CA TYR A 343 28.89 -7.68 17.10
C TYR A 343 28.46 -8.92 16.31
N LYS A 344 27.21 -9.34 16.51
CA LYS A 344 26.65 -10.50 15.80
C LYS A 344 25.23 -10.22 15.33
N ASN A 345 25.00 -10.36 14.03
CA ASN A 345 23.66 -10.55 13.49
C ASN A 345 23.25 -12.00 13.74
N GLY A 346 22.04 -12.22 14.24
CA GLY A 346 21.53 -13.54 14.58
C GLY A 346 20.41 -13.99 13.63
N PHE A 347 20.40 -15.27 13.27
CA PHE A 347 19.37 -15.90 12.46
C PHE A 347 18.99 -17.24 13.10
N VAL A 348 17.71 -17.42 13.44
CA VAL A 348 17.25 -18.59 14.18
C VAL A 348 16.06 -19.25 13.51
N ASN A 349 15.96 -20.57 13.64
CA ASN A 349 14.76 -21.32 13.32
C ASN A 349 14.56 -22.49 14.29
N LEU A 350 13.66 -22.30 15.25
CA LEU A 350 13.36 -23.27 16.32
C LEU A 350 12.70 -24.57 15.82
N ALA A 351 12.17 -24.60 14.59
CA ALA A 351 11.66 -25.84 14.01
C ALA A 351 12.78 -26.79 13.55
N LEU A 352 13.96 -26.26 13.20
CA LEU A 352 15.15 -27.01 12.79
C LEU A 352 16.22 -27.06 13.90
N PRO A 353 15.90 -26.59 15.10
CA PRO A 353 16.86 -25.96 16.03
C PRO A 353 18.10 -25.26 15.43
N PHE A 354 17.92 -24.48 14.36
CA PHE A 354 19.03 -23.78 13.70
C PHE A 354 19.35 -22.45 14.38
N PHE A 355 20.64 -22.20 14.63
CA PHE A 355 21.19 -20.94 15.12
C PHE A 355 22.40 -20.57 14.28
N GLY A 356 22.31 -19.47 13.56
CA GLY A 356 23.39 -18.90 12.77
C GLY A 356 23.70 -17.49 13.25
N PHE A 357 24.99 -17.19 13.36
CA PHE A 357 25.46 -15.84 13.65
C PHE A 357 26.44 -15.41 12.57
N SER A 358 26.32 -14.18 12.10
CA SER A 358 27.27 -13.56 11.19
C SER A 358 27.77 -12.25 11.78
N GLU A 359 28.97 -11.86 11.36
CA GLU A 359 29.42 -10.49 11.56
C GLU A 359 28.51 -9.52 10.79
N PRO A 360 28.17 -8.34 11.34
CA PRO A 360 27.50 -7.29 10.57
C PRO A 360 28.36 -6.83 9.39
N ILE A 361 27.71 -6.41 8.31
CA ILE A 361 28.42 -5.89 7.14
C ILE A 361 28.94 -4.48 7.48
N ALA A 362 30.19 -4.21 7.13
CA ALA A 362 30.80 -2.89 7.31
C ALA A 362 30.11 -1.84 6.43
N ALA A 363 30.06 -0.59 6.88
CA ALA A 363 29.57 0.50 6.05
C ALA A 363 30.44 0.63 4.78
N LYS A 364 29.80 0.68 3.59
CA LYS A 364 30.53 0.91 2.34
C LYS A 364 31.28 2.24 2.44
N LYS A 365 32.60 2.18 2.24
CA LYS A 365 33.46 3.36 2.13
C LYS A 365 33.46 3.86 0.69
N ASN A 366 33.21 5.16 0.55
CA ASN A 366 33.38 5.93 -0.66
C ASN A 366 34.48 6.97 -0.42
N GLU A 367 35.00 7.58 -1.48
CA GLU A 367 36.10 8.55 -1.40
C GLU A 367 35.87 9.70 -2.39
N TYR A 368 36.17 10.92 -1.96
CA TYR A 368 36.28 12.10 -2.84
C TYR A 368 37.47 12.95 -2.37
N ASN A 369 38.30 13.47 -3.26
CA ASN A 369 39.45 14.33 -2.89
C ASN A 369 40.36 13.77 -1.76
N ASN A 370 40.58 12.44 -1.71
CA ASN A 370 41.28 11.73 -0.62
C ASN A 370 40.58 11.76 0.76
N HIS A 371 39.29 12.09 0.80
CA HIS A 371 38.44 12.01 1.98
C HIS A 371 37.56 10.77 1.91
N GLU A 372 37.78 9.82 2.83
CA GLU A 372 36.89 8.67 3.01
C GLU A 372 35.60 9.08 3.70
N PHE A 373 34.46 8.57 3.22
CA PHE A 373 33.17 8.73 3.86
C PHE A 373 32.27 7.49 3.69
N THR A 374 31.23 7.42 4.51
CA THR A 374 30.23 6.35 4.52
C THR A 374 28.83 6.96 4.59
N LEU A 375 27.79 6.11 4.62
CA LEU A 375 26.40 6.55 4.83
C LEU A 375 26.16 7.33 6.14
N TRP A 376 27.10 7.27 7.10
CA TRP A 376 27.01 7.94 8.40
C TRP A 376 27.55 9.38 8.38
N ASP A 377 28.30 9.71 7.35
CA ASP A 377 28.97 10.99 7.19
C ASP A 377 28.04 11.98 6.50
N ARG A 378 28.24 13.26 6.83
CA ARG A 378 27.46 14.38 6.30
C ARG A 378 28.22 15.67 6.55
N PHE A 379 27.96 16.67 5.72
CA PHE A 379 28.43 18.03 5.99
C PHE A 379 27.50 18.69 7.01
N GLU A 380 28.04 19.19 8.12
CA GLU A 380 27.30 20.00 9.09
C GLU A 380 27.59 21.47 8.83
N VAL A 381 26.62 22.17 8.24
CA VAL A 381 26.74 23.60 7.92
C VAL A 381 25.93 24.39 8.92
N GLN A 382 26.58 25.30 9.64
CA GLN A 382 25.96 26.12 10.68
C GLN A 382 25.70 27.54 10.21
N GLY A 383 24.50 28.04 10.50
CA GLY A 383 24.13 29.44 10.24
C GLY A 383 23.52 29.64 8.86
N GLU A 384 22.96 30.83 8.67
CA GLU A 384 22.36 31.22 7.40
C GLU A 384 23.41 31.85 6.48
N MET A 385 23.37 31.48 5.20
CA MET A 385 24.24 32.00 4.16
C MET A 385 23.47 32.06 2.85
N THR A 386 23.92 32.91 1.94
CA THR A 386 23.39 32.98 0.58
C THR A 386 23.73 31.72 -0.20
N LEU A 387 22.96 31.42 -1.25
CA LEU A 387 23.29 30.31 -2.14
C LEU A 387 24.68 30.47 -2.77
N ARG A 388 25.12 31.71 -3.05
CA ARG A 388 26.48 31.98 -3.53
C ARG A 388 27.52 31.57 -2.50
N GLU A 389 27.41 32.07 -1.26
CA GLU A 389 28.34 31.72 -0.18
C GLU A 389 28.36 30.21 0.09
N PHE A 390 27.21 29.54 -0.03
CA PHE A 390 27.12 28.09 0.11
C PHE A 390 27.92 27.36 -0.98
N ILE A 391 27.78 27.77 -2.23
CA ILE A 391 28.56 27.18 -3.35
C ILE A 391 30.05 27.48 -3.18
N ASP A 392 30.39 28.72 -2.84
CA ASP A 392 31.77 29.14 -2.62
C ASP A 392 32.41 28.41 -1.43
N TYR A 393 31.66 28.12 -0.36
CA TYR A 393 32.10 27.33 0.79
C TYR A 393 32.55 25.93 0.37
N PHE A 394 31.74 25.21 -0.40
CA PHE A 394 32.10 23.86 -0.87
C PHE A 394 33.26 23.87 -1.86
N LYS A 395 33.33 24.90 -2.71
CA LYS A 395 34.45 25.07 -3.65
C LYS A 395 35.78 25.37 -2.93
N ASN A 396 35.76 26.29 -1.96
CA ASN A 396 36.97 26.78 -1.32
C ASN A 396 37.45 25.86 -0.19
N GLU A 397 36.54 25.38 0.67
CA GLU A 397 36.88 24.60 1.86
C GLU A 397 36.96 23.10 1.59
N HIS A 398 36.11 22.58 0.69
CA HIS A 398 36.03 21.14 0.38
C HIS A 398 36.62 20.78 -0.98
N GLY A 399 36.96 21.78 -1.80
CA GLY A 399 37.55 21.56 -3.12
C GLY A 399 36.62 20.86 -4.10
N ILE A 400 35.30 20.98 -3.91
CA ILE A 400 34.28 20.37 -4.78
C ILE A 400 33.37 21.45 -5.39
N GLU A 401 33.08 21.32 -6.68
CA GLU A 401 32.21 22.24 -7.39
C GLU A 401 30.79 21.68 -7.48
N ILE A 402 29.83 22.35 -6.83
CA ILE A 402 28.42 21.93 -6.85
C ILE A 402 27.86 22.13 -8.26
N THR A 403 27.44 21.05 -8.91
CA THR A 403 26.77 21.08 -10.21
C THR A 403 25.26 21.10 -10.06
N MET A 404 24.72 20.38 -9.06
CA MET A 404 23.29 20.34 -8.74
C MET A 404 23.07 20.34 -7.22
N LEU A 405 22.01 21.02 -6.78
CA LEU A 405 21.61 21.11 -5.37
C LEU A 405 20.10 20.98 -5.25
N SER A 406 19.65 20.05 -4.42
CA SER A 406 18.22 19.79 -4.22
C SER A 406 17.84 19.60 -2.76
N GLN A 407 16.57 19.85 -2.46
CA GLN A 407 15.94 19.49 -1.20
C GLN A 407 14.72 18.61 -1.50
N GLY A 408 14.83 17.31 -1.25
CA GLY A 408 13.81 16.35 -1.67
C GLY A 408 13.60 16.42 -3.19
N VAL A 409 12.37 16.71 -3.62
CA VAL A 409 12.02 16.82 -5.05
C VAL A 409 12.26 18.22 -5.64
N CYS A 410 12.68 19.19 -4.83
CA CYS A 410 12.84 20.57 -5.25
C CYS A 410 14.28 20.86 -5.69
N MET A 411 14.48 21.18 -6.96
CA MET A 411 15.78 21.59 -7.50
C MET A 411 16.07 23.06 -7.15
N LEU A 412 16.98 23.28 -6.20
CA LEU A 412 17.34 24.61 -5.70
C LEU A 412 18.33 25.30 -6.64
N TYR A 413 19.32 24.57 -7.13
CA TYR A 413 20.33 25.07 -8.07
C TYR A 413 20.78 23.97 -9.03
N SER A 414 21.10 24.37 -10.26
CA SER A 414 21.80 23.54 -11.24
C SER A 414 22.51 24.45 -12.24
N PHE A 415 23.69 24.03 -12.72
CA PHE A 415 24.49 24.79 -13.69
C PHE A 415 23.79 25.01 -15.04
N PHE A 416 22.82 24.16 -15.41
CA PHE A 416 22.06 24.27 -16.67
C PHE A 416 20.75 25.07 -16.53
N MET A 417 20.48 25.69 -15.37
CA MET A 417 19.34 26.59 -15.23
C MET A 417 19.56 27.91 -16.01
N PRO A 418 18.48 28.58 -16.46
CA PRO A 418 18.60 29.88 -17.12
C PRO A 418 19.36 30.89 -16.27
N ALA A 419 20.34 31.60 -16.86
CA ALA A 419 21.26 32.48 -16.15
C ALA A 419 20.56 33.51 -15.25
N ALA A 420 19.49 34.16 -15.75
CA ALA A 420 18.72 35.14 -14.96
C ALA A 420 18.13 34.53 -13.67
N LYS A 421 17.70 33.27 -13.71
CA LYS A 421 17.14 32.54 -12.56
C LYS A 421 18.22 32.14 -11.56
N VAL A 422 19.40 31.78 -12.06
CA VAL A 422 20.57 31.47 -11.21
C VAL A 422 21.04 32.73 -10.50
N GLU A 423 21.24 33.83 -11.22
CA GLU A 423 21.68 35.11 -10.64
C GLU A 423 20.73 35.66 -9.58
N GLU A 424 19.41 35.48 -9.78
CA GLU A 424 18.41 35.82 -8.79
C GLU A 424 18.58 34.97 -7.51
N ARG A 425 18.69 33.65 -7.65
CA ARG A 425 18.77 32.72 -6.51
C ARG A 425 20.09 32.81 -5.75
N LEU A 426 21.20 33.10 -6.44
CA LEU A 426 22.53 33.21 -5.83
C LEU A 426 22.59 34.25 -4.71
N LYS A 427 21.75 35.29 -4.79
CA LYS A 427 21.70 36.38 -3.81
C LYS A 427 20.79 36.09 -2.61
N LEU A 428 19.94 35.06 -2.71
CA LEU A 428 18.97 34.72 -1.67
C LEU A 428 19.61 33.82 -0.62
N LEU A 429 19.11 33.93 0.61
CA LEU A 429 19.47 33.01 1.68
C LEU A 429 18.97 31.60 1.35
N MET A 430 19.70 30.56 1.79
CA MET A 430 19.33 29.17 1.52
C MET A 430 17.88 28.85 1.93
N SER A 431 17.41 29.39 3.06
CA SER A 431 16.03 29.19 3.53
C SER A 431 14.99 29.86 2.61
N GLU A 432 15.32 31.01 2.02
CA GLU A 432 14.47 31.74 1.09
C GLU A 432 14.43 31.06 -0.27
N VAL A 433 15.56 30.52 -0.75
CA VAL A 433 15.60 29.70 -1.97
C VAL A 433 14.66 28.51 -1.80
N VAL A 434 14.75 27.80 -0.67
CA VAL A 434 13.86 26.67 -0.37
C VAL A 434 12.39 27.08 -0.39
N LYS A 435 12.00 28.16 0.31
CA LYS A 435 10.61 28.65 0.34
C LYS A 435 10.12 29.01 -1.06
N LYS A 436 10.96 29.69 -1.85
CA LYS A 436 10.64 30.13 -3.21
C LYS A 436 10.47 28.97 -4.19
N VAL A 437 11.31 27.94 -4.11
CA VAL A 437 11.22 26.78 -5.02
C VAL A 437 10.10 25.83 -4.62
N SER A 438 9.97 25.53 -3.32
CA SER A 438 8.94 24.63 -2.82
C SER A 438 7.54 25.23 -2.84
N GLN A 439 7.43 26.57 -2.94
CA GLN A 439 6.19 27.33 -2.81
C GLN A 439 5.49 27.04 -1.47
N ARG A 440 6.27 26.72 -0.44
CA ARG A 440 5.81 26.38 0.90
C ARG A 440 6.67 27.09 1.95
N PRO A 441 6.06 27.59 3.04
CA PRO A 441 6.82 28.08 4.17
C PRO A 441 7.58 26.93 4.84
N ILE A 442 8.71 27.25 5.46
CA ILE A 442 9.41 26.32 6.35
C ILE A 442 8.71 26.40 7.70
N ASP A 443 8.27 25.27 8.23
CA ASP A 443 7.57 25.25 9.51
C ASP A 443 8.48 25.70 10.67
N PRO A 444 7.95 26.42 11.69
CA PRO A 444 8.77 26.97 12.78
C PRO A 444 9.52 25.94 13.63
N HIS A 445 9.08 24.67 13.61
CA HIS A 445 9.70 23.59 14.36
C HIS A 445 10.89 22.95 13.62
N VAL A 446 11.09 23.27 12.33
CA VAL A 446 12.20 22.75 11.53
C VAL A 446 13.49 23.43 11.95
N ARG A 447 14.44 22.63 12.44
CA ARG A 447 15.75 23.13 12.91
C ARG A 447 16.89 22.90 11.93
N ALA A 448 16.68 22.03 10.95
CA ALA A 448 17.68 21.69 9.95
C ALA A 448 17.01 21.36 8.62
N LEU A 449 17.67 21.74 7.54
CA LEU A 449 17.34 21.33 6.18
C LEU A 449 18.35 20.27 5.73
N VAL A 450 17.89 19.32 4.91
CA VAL A 450 18.74 18.30 4.30
C VAL A 450 18.86 18.62 2.83
N PHE A 451 20.09 18.73 2.34
CA PHE A 451 20.37 18.96 0.93
C PHE A 451 21.16 17.81 0.33
N GLU A 452 20.76 17.43 -0.87
CA GLU A 452 21.47 16.47 -1.72
C GLU A 452 22.24 17.23 -2.80
N LEU A 453 23.48 16.79 -3.03
CA LEU A 453 24.45 17.45 -3.89
C LEU A 453 24.85 16.50 -5.03
N CYS A 454 25.01 17.06 -6.23
CA CYS A 454 25.90 16.50 -7.26
C CYS A 454 27.08 17.45 -7.39
N CYS A 455 28.29 16.93 -7.46
CA CYS A 455 29.51 17.70 -7.39
C CYS A 455 30.54 17.16 -8.36
N ASN A 456 31.34 18.05 -8.92
CA ASN A 456 32.57 17.68 -9.61
C ASN A 456 33.79 17.91 -8.70
N ASP A 457 34.81 17.08 -8.87
CA ASP A 457 36.11 17.32 -8.25
C ASP A 457 36.91 18.41 -8.99
N LYS A 458 38.18 18.58 -8.61
CA LYS A 458 39.08 19.59 -9.21
C LYS A 458 39.45 19.28 -10.66
N ASP A 459 39.36 18.02 -11.07
CA ASP A 459 39.65 17.55 -12.42
C ASP A 459 38.39 17.62 -13.33
N GLY A 460 37.24 17.94 -12.74
CA GLY A 460 35.96 18.11 -13.44
C GLY A 460 35.15 16.82 -13.54
N GLU A 461 35.56 15.75 -12.84
CA GLU A 461 34.87 14.47 -12.81
C GLU A 461 33.77 14.46 -11.75
N ASP A 462 32.64 13.80 -12.06
CA ASP A 462 31.49 13.69 -11.14
C ASP A 462 31.85 12.78 -9.96
N VAL A 463 31.66 13.27 -8.73
CA VAL A 463 32.01 12.56 -7.50
C VAL A 463 30.83 12.47 -6.55
N GLU A 464 30.66 11.28 -5.94
CA GLU A 464 29.70 11.10 -4.84
C GLU A 464 30.25 11.76 -3.58
N VAL A 465 29.41 12.54 -2.91
CA VAL A 465 29.74 13.21 -1.65
C VAL A 465 28.64 12.99 -0.61
N PRO A 466 28.93 13.14 0.69
CA PRO A 466 27.89 13.11 1.72
C PRO A 466 26.80 14.17 1.51
N TYR A 467 25.60 13.91 2.03
CA TYR A 467 24.55 14.92 2.07
C TYR A 467 24.89 16.06 3.05
N VAL A 468 24.18 17.18 2.93
CA VAL A 468 24.37 18.35 3.82
C VAL A 468 23.24 18.42 4.84
N ARG A 469 23.60 18.53 6.11
CA ARG A 469 22.72 18.94 7.19
C ARG A 469 22.95 20.43 7.47
N TYR A 470 22.04 21.24 6.97
CA TYR A 470 22.09 22.69 7.07
C TYR A 470 21.27 23.18 8.27
N LEU A 471 21.94 23.66 9.31
CA LEU A 471 21.33 24.09 10.57
C LEU A 471 20.82 25.52 10.45
N LEU A 472 19.50 25.67 10.57
CA LEU A 472 18.86 26.99 10.53
C LEU A 472 19.23 27.78 11.80
N PRO A 473 19.39 29.12 11.69
CA PRO A 473 19.59 29.98 12.86
C PRO A 473 18.41 29.82 13.84
N LYS A 474 18.70 29.92 15.14
CA LYS A 474 17.76 29.60 16.22
C LYS A 474 16.59 30.55 16.34
#